data_AF-A0A0H3LMK4-F1
#
_entry.id   AF-A0A0H3LMK4-F1
#
_cell.length_a   1.000
_cell.length_b   1.000
_cell.length_c   1.000
_cell.angle_alpha   90.00
_cell.angle_beta   90.00
_cell.angle_gamma   90.00
#
_symmetry.space_group_name_H-M   'P 1'
#
loop_
_entity.id
_entity.type
_entity.pdbx_description
1 polymer ?
#
loop_
_entity_poly.entity_id
_entity_poly.type
_entity_poly.pdbx_seq_one_letter_code
_entity_poly.pdbx_strand_id
1 'polypeptide(L)'
;MPSQLPLDMLIGLAKDSTDEAARELGRLSAERNNAEQQLNMLQDYRQDYLQRMQTAMQSGMSAADCHNYQRFIATLDDAIGQQRHVLHRAEAHLNDGRLNWQQQKRKLNSFDTLAQRESRTQALLEARREQRANDEYSARLVRRQAGF
;
A
#
# COMPACT_ATOMS: atom_id res chain seq x y z
N MET A 1 30.13 -16.91 -12.80
CA MET A 1 29.14 -15.88 -12.45
C MET A 1 28.21 -16.42 -11.36
N PRO A 2 28.52 -16.24 -10.05
CA PRO A 2 27.62 -16.67 -8.98
C PRO A 2 26.91 -15.53 -8.22
N SER A 3 27.24 -14.24 -8.46
CA SER A 3 26.72 -13.10 -7.67
C SER A 3 25.43 -12.44 -8.18
N GLN A 4 25.09 -12.59 -9.46
CA GLN A 4 23.90 -11.96 -10.07
C GLN A 4 22.58 -12.71 -9.73
N LEU A 5 22.60 -14.04 -9.73
CA LEU A 5 21.42 -14.88 -9.43
C LEU A 5 20.82 -14.62 -8.03
N PRO A 6 21.63 -14.45 -6.96
CA PRO A 6 21.10 -14.08 -5.64
C PRO A 6 20.42 -12.71 -5.61
N LEU A 7 20.95 -11.72 -6.35
CA LEU A 7 20.40 -10.36 -6.32
C LEU A 7 19.09 -10.26 -7.10
N ASP A 8 19.01 -10.90 -8.26
CA ASP A 8 17.78 -10.94 -9.07
C ASP A 8 16.64 -11.64 -8.30
N MET A 9 16.94 -12.71 -7.56
CA MET A 9 15.97 -13.38 -6.70
C MET A 9 15.48 -12.47 -5.56
N LEU A 10 16.39 -11.71 -4.92
CA LEU A 10 16.04 -10.75 -3.87
C LEU A 10 15.17 -9.61 -4.40
N ILE A 11 15.43 -9.13 -5.60
CA ILE A 11 14.60 -8.13 -6.28
C ILE A 11 13.21 -8.71 -6.56
N GLY A 12 13.13 -9.93 -7.08
CA GLY A 12 11.86 -10.63 -7.31
C GLY A 12 11.02 -10.72 -6.04
N LEU A 13 11.62 -11.23 -4.95
CA LEU A 13 10.94 -11.34 -3.66
C LEU A 13 10.49 -9.97 -3.10
N ALA A 14 11.31 -8.92 -3.28
CA ALA A 14 10.95 -7.58 -2.84
C ALA A 14 9.82 -6.95 -3.69
N LYS A 15 9.75 -7.27 -4.99
CA LYS A 15 8.62 -6.88 -5.85
C LYS A 15 7.35 -7.57 -5.39
N ASP A 16 7.38 -8.89 -5.22
CA ASP A 16 6.22 -9.67 -4.77
C ASP A 16 5.70 -9.16 -3.41
N SER A 17 6.60 -8.89 -2.47
CA SER A 17 6.26 -8.34 -1.15
C SER A 17 5.65 -6.93 -1.25
N THR A 18 6.13 -6.10 -2.18
CA THR A 18 5.59 -4.75 -2.41
C THR A 18 4.19 -4.81 -3.02
N ASP A 19 3.98 -5.72 -3.97
CA ASP A 19 2.70 -5.92 -4.66
C ASP A 19 1.65 -6.54 -3.72
N GLU A 20 2.07 -7.44 -2.83
CA GLU A 20 1.22 -7.96 -1.76
C GLU A 20 0.81 -6.86 -0.78
N ALA A 21 1.77 -6.04 -0.31
CA ALA A 21 1.45 -4.91 0.56
C ALA A 21 0.54 -3.88 -0.12
N ALA A 22 0.65 -3.69 -1.44
CA ALA A 22 -0.24 -2.81 -2.20
C ALA A 22 -1.67 -3.38 -2.29
N ARG A 23 -1.82 -4.69 -2.52
CA ARG A 23 -3.12 -5.37 -2.51
C ARG A 23 -3.80 -5.26 -1.14
N GLU A 24 -3.04 -5.49 -0.08
CA GLU A 24 -3.54 -5.37 1.29
C GLU A 24 -3.96 -3.92 1.61
N LEU A 25 -3.19 -2.94 1.16
CA LEU A 25 -3.58 -1.53 1.30
C LEU A 25 -4.91 -1.21 0.60
N GLY A 26 -5.14 -1.80 -0.57
CA GLY A 26 -6.42 -1.71 -1.27
C GLY A 26 -7.58 -2.29 -0.46
N ARG A 27 -7.37 -3.47 0.13
CA ARG A 27 -8.35 -4.13 1.02
C ARG A 27 -8.69 -3.27 2.23
N LEU A 28 -7.67 -2.77 2.94
CA LEU A 28 -7.82 -1.88 4.10
C LEU A 28 -8.54 -0.57 3.76
N SER A 29 -8.26 -0.02 2.57
CA SER A 29 -8.95 1.20 2.10
C SER A 29 -10.44 0.93 1.85
N ALA A 30 -10.79 -0.23 1.30
CA ALA A 30 -12.18 -0.61 1.10
C ALA A 30 -12.90 -0.81 2.45
N GLU A 31 -12.24 -1.46 3.42
CA GLU A 31 -12.78 -1.64 4.78
C GLU A 31 -13.07 -0.30 5.47
N ARG A 32 -12.12 0.64 5.41
CA ARG A 32 -12.30 1.98 5.98
C ARG A 32 -13.47 2.71 5.31
N ASN A 33 -13.58 2.64 3.99
CA ASN A 33 -14.68 3.28 3.25
C ASN A 33 -16.04 2.67 3.60
N ASN A 34 -16.12 1.35 3.71
CA ASN A 34 -17.35 0.66 4.12
C ASN A 34 -17.75 1.06 5.55
N ALA A 35 -16.78 1.16 6.46
CA ALA A 35 -17.04 1.57 7.84
C ALA A 35 -17.57 3.02 7.91
N GLU A 36 -17.01 3.92 7.11
CA GLU A 36 -17.47 5.31 7.00
C GLU A 36 -18.89 5.40 6.39
N GLN A 37 -19.16 4.66 5.32
CA GLN A 37 -20.49 4.62 4.69
C GLN A 37 -21.57 4.14 5.67
N GLN A 38 -21.28 3.09 6.44
CA GLN A 38 -22.18 2.59 7.47
C GLN A 38 -22.40 3.62 8.58
N LEU A 39 -21.35 4.34 9.00
CA LEU A 39 -21.46 5.40 10.00
C LEU A 39 -22.39 6.52 9.50
N ASN A 40 -22.18 6.98 8.26
CA ASN A 40 -23.01 8.02 7.65
C ASN A 40 -24.48 7.57 7.55
N MET A 41 -24.73 6.32 7.13
CA MET A 41 -26.07 5.77 7.07
C MET A 41 -26.77 5.77 8.45
N LEU A 42 -26.06 5.41 9.52
CA LEU A 42 -26.61 5.46 10.88
C LEU A 42 -26.91 6.91 11.32
N GLN A 43 -26.06 7.86 10.97
CA GLN A 43 -26.24 9.27 11.30
C GLN A 43 -27.42 9.90 10.55
N ASP A 44 -27.56 9.60 9.26
CA ASP A 44 -28.68 10.04 8.43
C ASP A 44 -29.99 9.46 8.97
N TYR A 45 -30.00 8.15 9.24
CA TYR A 45 -31.16 7.47 9.80
C TYR A 45 -31.57 8.06 11.16
N ARG A 46 -30.58 8.40 12.00
CA ARG A 46 -30.83 9.08 13.28
C ARG A 46 -31.50 10.44 13.08
N GLN A 47 -31.01 11.23 12.14
CA GLN A 47 -31.55 12.55 11.85
C GLN A 47 -33.01 12.45 11.37
N ASP A 48 -33.29 11.56 10.42
CA ASP A 48 -34.64 11.28 9.94
C ASP A 48 -35.57 10.83 11.07
N TYR A 49 -35.06 9.97 11.95
CA TYR A 49 -35.84 9.44 13.08
C TYR A 49 -36.22 10.55 14.08
N LEU A 50 -35.28 11.44 14.40
CA LEU A 50 -35.55 12.60 15.27
C LEU A 50 -36.56 13.57 14.64
N GLN A 51 -36.47 13.80 13.34
CA GLN A 51 -37.44 14.66 12.64
C GLN A 51 -38.85 14.08 12.70
N ARG A 52 -39.00 12.76 12.48
CA ARG A 52 -40.30 12.07 12.60
C ARG A 52 -40.86 12.16 14.02
N MET A 53 -40.02 11.99 15.03
CA MET A 53 -40.40 12.15 16.44
C MET A 53 -40.91 13.56 16.71
N GLN A 54 -40.21 14.59 16.23
CA GLN A 54 -40.63 15.99 16.42
C GLN A 54 -42.01 16.25 15.81
N THR A 55 -42.27 15.75 14.60
CA THR A 55 -43.59 15.85 13.96
C THR A 55 -44.66 15.10 14.76
N ALA A 56 -44.37 13.88 15.22
CA ALA A 56 -45.30 13.08 16.02
C ALA A 56 -45.66 13.76 17.35
N MET A 57 -44.67 14.40 18.00
CA MET A 57 -44.88 15.19 19.22
C MET A 57 -45.83 16.36 18.98
N GLN A 58 -45.68 17.08 17.86
CA GLN A 58 -46.56 18.20 17.50
C GLN A 58 -48.01 17.75 17.23
N SER A 59 -48.22 16.52 16.76
CA SER A 59 -49.55 15.95 16.50
C SER A 59 -50.22 15.27 17.70
N GLY A 60 -49.60 15.28 18.89
CA GLY A 60 -50.16 14.68 20.10
C GLY A 60 -49.77 13.20 20.29
N MET A 61 -48.49 12.96 20.59
CA MET A 61 -47.93 11.62 20.83
C MET A 61 -48.27 11.09 22.23
N SER A 62 -48.52 9.78 22.35
CA SER A 62 -48.71 9.13 23.65
C SER A 62 -47.41 9.06 24.47
N ALA A 63 -47.53 8.97 25.80
CA ALA A 63 -46.38 8.80 26.68
C ALA A 63 -45.62 7.49 26.42
N ALA A 64 -46.34 6.41 26.06
CA ALA A 64 -45.75 5.12 25.72
C ALA A 64 -44.92 5.22 24.43
N ASP A 65 -45.44 5.89 23.40
CA ASP A 65 -44.69 6.13 22.16
C ASP A 65 -43.45 6.96 22.43
N CYS A 66 -43.57 8.03 23.22
CA CYS A 66 -42.41 8.85 23.64
C CYS A 66 -41.29 8.00 24.25
N HIS A 67 -41.64 7.10 25.16
CA HIS A 67 -40.67 6.22 25.80
C HIS A 67 -40.02 5.24 24.80
N ASN A 68 -40.80 4.69 23.87
CA ASN A 68 -40.29 3.81 22.81
C ASN A 68 -39.29 4.55 21.89
N TYR A 69 -39.62 5.79 21.48
CA TYR A 69 -38.73 6.66 20.71
C TYR A 69 -37.40 6.91 21.45
N GLN A 70 -37.48 7.27 22.73
CA GLN A 70 -36.30 7.53 23.58
C GLN A 70 -35.41 6.29 23.77
N ARG A 71 -36.02 5.10 23.88
CA ARG A 71 -35.24 3.86 23.96
C ARG A 71 -34.52 3.58 22.66
N PHE A 72 -35.21 3.72 21.53
CA PHE A 72 -34.61 3.42 20.23
C PHE A 72 -33.50 4.41 19.86
N ILE A 73 -33.67 5.70 20.15
CA ILE A 73 -32.60 6.68 19.90
C ILE A 73 -31.34 6.37 20.73
N ALA A 74 -31.49 5.92 21.97
CA ALA A 74 -30.36 5.48 22.78
C ALA A 74 -29.63 4.28 22.16
N THR A 75 -30.38 3.26 21.70
CA THR A 75 -29.79 2.12 20.97
C THR A 75 -29.05 2.56 19.70
N LEU A 76 -29.61 3.54 18.97
CA LEU A 76 -28.99 4.05 17.75
C LEU A 76 -27.72 4.86 18.05
N ASP A 77 -27.72 5.64 19.13
CA ASP A 77 -26.54 6.36 19.61
C ASP A 77 -25.42 5.40 20.04
N ASP A 78 -25.76 4.31 20.72
CA ASP A 78 -24.81 3.24 21.06
C ASP A 78 -24.23 2.59 19.80
N ALA A 79 -25.07 2.28 18.81
CA ALA A 79 -24.61 1.71 17.53
C ALA A 79 -23.69 2.66 16.76
N ILE A 80 -24.00 3.96 16.74
CA ILE A 80 -23.14 5.00 16.15
C ILE A 80 -21.79 5.05 16.90
N GLY A 81 -21.80 4.98 18.23
CA GLY A 81 -20.60 4.90 19.04
C GLY A 81 -19.72 3.70 18.66
N GLN A 82 -20.32 2.52 18.55
CA GLN A 82 -19.63 1.31 18.12
C GLN A 82 -19.06 1.45 16.70
N GLN A 83 -19.83 1.98 15.75
CA GLN A 83 -19.39 2.15 14.38
C GLN A 83 -18.24 3.17 14.25
N ARG A 84 -18.22 4.23 15.08
CA ARG A 84 -17.07 5.14 15.16
C ARG A 84 -15.81 4.43 15.60
N HIS A 85 -15.90 3.50 16.56
CA HIS A 85 -14.75 2.69 16.96
C HIS A 85 -14.27 1.76 15.84
N VAL A 86 -15.19 1.18 15.06
CA VAL A 86 -14.84 0.38 13.88
C VAL A 86 -14.10 1.23 12.84
N LEU A 87 -14.62 2.41 12.51
CA LEU A 87 -13.96 3.35 11.59
C LEU A 87 -12.57 3.73 12.07
N HIS A 88 -12.43 4.09 13.36
CA HIS A 88 -11.14 4.46 13.92
C HIS A 88 -10.10 3.31 13.84
N ARG A 89 -10.52 2.07 14.10
CA ARG A 89 -9.65 0.90 13.94
C ARG A 89 -9.27 0.68 12.48
N ALA A 90 -10.21 0.81 11.54
CA ALA A 90 -9.93 0.70 10.12
C ALA A 90 -8.94 1.77 9.63
N GLU A 91 -9.04 3.00 10.14
CA GLU A 91 -8.10 4.08 9.86
C GLU A 91 -6.70 3.80 10.42
N ALA A 92 -6.60 3.25 11.63
CA ALA A 92 -5.33 2.82 12.21
C ALA A 92 -4.69 1.71 11.35
N HIS A 93 -5.45 0.67 10.99
CA HIS A 93 -4.96 -0.41 10.14
C HIS A 93 -4.54 0.09 8.75
N LEU A 94 -5.29 1.01 8.15
CA LEU A 94 -4.93 1.62 6.88
C LEU A 94 -3.59 2.37 6.99
N ASN A 95 -3.35 3.09 8.09
CA ASN A 95 -2.08 3.78 8.33
C ASN A 95 -0.92 2.78 8.50
N ASP A 96 -1.10 1.72 9.27
CA ASP A 96 -0.10 0.66 9.43
C ASP A 96 0.22 -0.01 8.09
N GLY A 97 -0.81 -0.29 7.28
CA GLY A 97 -0.68 -0.81 5.92
C GLY A 97 0.14 0.11 5.02
N ARG A 98 -0.06 1.45 5.11
CA ARG A 98 0.73 2.44 4.37
C ARG A 98 2.20 2.39 4.77
N LEU A 99 2.49 2.32 6.07
CA LEU A 99 3.86 2.23 6.58
C LEU A 99 4.56 0.95 6.10
N ASN A 100 3.88 -0.19 6.16
CA ASN A 100 4.41 -1.45 5.65
C ASN A 100 4.70 -1.37 4.15
N TRP A 101 3.75 -0.88 3.34
CA TRP A 101 3.96 -0.72 1.90
C TRP A 101 5.17 0.19 1.59
N GLN A 102 5.30 1.32 2.29
CA GLN A 102 6.46 2.20 2.16
C GLN A 102 7.77 1.49 2.51
N GLN A 103 7.79 0.66 3.55
CA GLN A 103 8.96 -0.12 3.93
C GLN A 103 9.35 -1.13 2.85
N GLN A 104 8.39 -1.89 2.31
CA GLN A 104 8.66 -2.84 1.23
C GLN A 104 9.16 -2.12 -0.04
N LYS A 105 8.54 -0.98 -0.38
CA LYS A 105 8.97 -0.18 -1.52
C LYS A 105 10.39 0.36 -1.37
N ARG A 106 10.77 0.83 -0.16
CA ARG A 106 12.14 1.26 0.15
C ARG A 106 13.14 0.11 0.02
N LYS A 107 12.77 -1.09 0.46
CA LYS A 107 13.62 -2.29 0.33
C LYS A 107 13.85 -2.63 -1.15
N LEU A 108 12.79 -2.66 -1.96
CA LEU A 108 12.88 -2.86 -3.41
C LEU A 108 13.80 -1.84 -4.08
N ASN A 109 13.60 -0.55 -3.83
CA ASN A 109 14.44 0.51 -4.39
C ASN A 109 15.92 0.37 -4.02
N SER A 110 16.19 -0.16 -2.81
CA SER A 110 17.56 -0.41 -2.35
C SER A 110 18.23 -1.52 -3.14
N PHE A 111 17.50 -2.62 -3.43
CA PHE A 111 18.01 -3.69 -4.28
C PHE A 111 18.18 -3.25 -5.73
N ASP A 112 17.23 -2.50 -6.30
CA ASP A 112 17.36 -1.95 -7.65
C ASP A 112 18.61 -1.06 -7.77
N THR A 113 18.88 -0.25 -6.75
CA THR A 113 20.10 0.60 -6.70
C THR A 113 21.37 -0.26 -6.67
N LEU A 114 21.38 -1.36 -5.92
CA LEU A 114 22.51 -2.28 -5.87
C LEU A 114 22.73 -2.97 -7.22
N ALA A 115 21.66 -3.43 -7.87
CA ALA A 115 21.71 -4.09 -9.18
C ALA A 115 22.29 -3.15 -10.26
N GLN A 116 21.86 -1.89 -10.27
CA GLN A 116 22.40 -0.88 -11.18
C GLN A 116 23.90 -0.65 -10.97
N ARG A 117 24.38 -0.67 -9.71
CA ARG A 117 25.82 -0.53 -9.42
C ARG A 117 26.62 -1.74 -9.87
N GLU A 118 26.10 -2.96 -9.66
CA GLU A 118 26.76 -4.19 -10.12
C GLU A 118 26.83 -4.22 -11.65
N SER A 119 25.73 -3.93 -12.34
CA SER A 119 25.67 -3.84 -13.81
C SER A 119 26.70 -2.85 -14.37
N ARG A 120 26.79 -1.64 -13.81
CA ARG A 120 27.81 -0.65 -14.22
C ARG A 120 29.23 -1.15 -13.99
N THR A 121 29.48 -1.84 -12.88
CA THR A 121 30.80 -2.39 -12.57
C THR A 121 31.19 -3.48 -13.56
N GLN A 122 30.26 -4.38 -13.91
CA GLN A 122 30.51 -5.43 -14.90
C GLN A 122 30.77 -4.85 -16.29
N ALA A 123 29.97 -3.87 -16.73
CA ALA A 123 30.17 -3.19 -18.01
C ALA A 123 31.57 -2.54 -18.11
N LEU A 124 32.06 -1.93 -17.02
CA LEU A 124 33.41 -1.37 -16.97
C LEU A 124 34.51 -2.45 -17.04
N LEU A 125 34.30 -3.60 -16.40
CA LEU A 125 35.24 -4.72 -16.45
C LEU A 125 35.29 -5.35 -17.85
N GLU A 126 34.13 -5.52 -18.49
CA GLU A 126 34.02 -6.03 -19.86
C GLU A 126 34.68 -5.09 -20.86
N ALA A 127 34.38 -3.79 -20.81
CA ALA A 127 35.02 -2.79 -21.67
C ALA A 127 36.55 -2.79 -21.55
N ARG A 128 37.09 -2.95 -20.32
CA ARG A 128 38.54 -3.09 -20.10
C ARG A 128 39.12 -4.38 -20.68
N ARG A 129 38.38 -5.49 -20.64
CA ARG A 129 38.80 -6.77 -21.23
C ARG A 129 38.82 -6.69 -22.75
N GLU A 130 37.78 -6.12 -23.35
CA GLU A 130 37.68 -5.89 -24.79
C GLU A 130 38.78 -4.98 -25.31
N GLN A 131 39.05 -3.87 -24.61
CA GLN A 131 40.16 -2.97 -24.95
C GLN A 131 41.50 -3.72 -24.97
N ARG A 132 41.81 -4.49 -23.92
CA ARG A 132 43.06 -5.27 -23.88
C ARG A 132 43.15 -6.29 -25.01
N ALA A 133 42.06 -7.00 -25.32
CA ALA A 133 42.04 -7.97 -26.40
C ALA A 133 42.28 -7.31 -27.77
N ASN A 134 41.69 -6.14 -28.01
CA ASN A 134 41.89 -5.37 -29.23
C ASN A 134 43.34 -4.85 -29.33
N ASP A 135 43.91 -4.36 -28.24
CA ASP A 135 45.31 -3.90 -28.19
C ASP A 135 46.28 -5.04 -28.50
N GLU A 136 46.06 -6.23 -27.92
CA GLU A 136 46.87 -7.42 -28.20
C GLU A 136 46.76 -7.88 -29.65
N TYR A 137 45.56 -7.88 -30.22
CA TYR A 137 45.34 -8.23 -31.62
C TYR A 137 46.06 -7.26 -32.56
N SER A 138 45.94 -5.95 -32.28
CA SER A 138 46.59 -4.89 -33.05
C SER A 138 48.12 -5.01 -32.97
N ALA A 139 48.67 -5.24 -31.77
CA ALA A 139 50.10 -5.46 -31.57
C ALA A 139 50.63 -6.69 -32.32
N ARG A 140 49.86 -7.79 -32.37
CA ARG A 140 50.22 -8.99 -33.16
C ARG A 140 50.21 -8.71 -34.66
N LEU A 141 49.24 -7.93 -35.15
CA LEU A 141 49.16 -7.57 -36.57
C LEU A 141 50.36 -6.71 -36.99
N VAL A 142 50.71 -5.70 -36.18
CA VAL A 142 51.89 -4.84 -36.41
C VAL A 142 53.17 -5.67 -36.41
N ARG A 143 53.34 -6.60 -35.47
CA ARG A 143 54.51 -7.51 -35.44
C ARG A 143 54.60 -8.41 -36.67
N ARG A 144 53.48 -8.86 -37.23
CA ARG A 144 53.49 -9.62 -38.49
C ARG A 144 53.86 -8.77 -39.70
N GLN A 145 53.44 -7.51 -39.73
CA GLN A 145 53.78 -6.58 -40.82
C GLN A 145 55.24 -6.11 -40.75
N ALA A 146 55.81 -5.96 -39.55
CA ALA A 146 57.20 -5.59 -39.33
C ALA A 146 58.20 -6.77 -39.46
N GLY A 147 57.69 -7.99 -39.70
CA GLY A 147 58.47 -9.23 -39.82
C GLY A 147 58.76 -9.68 -41.25
N PHE A 148 58.64 -8.78 -42.23
CA PHE A 148 59.09 -8.95 -43.61
C PHE A 148 60.05 -7.82 -43.99
#